data_AF-A0A8R7TMH5-F1
#
_entry.id   AF-A0A8R7TMH5-F1
#
_cell.length_a   1.000
_cell.length_b   1.000
_cell.length_c   1.000
_cell.angle_alpha   90.00
_cell.angle_beta   90.00
_cell.angle_gamma   90.00
#
_symmetry.space_group_name_H-M   'P 1'
#
loop_
_entity.id
_entity.type
_entity.pdbx_description
1 polymer ?
#
loop_
_entity_poly.entity_id
_entity_poly.type
_entity_poly.pdbx_seq_one_letter_code
_entity_poly.pdbx_strand_id
1 'polypeptide(L)'
;MGPSRALPCLVLLFLLSSSRASVLEDTCKSFTAGNPGIGYDYCIKFFQASKDSATADKRGLAVIASKLTGAAAKSIGKHIQALKASEKDKHIRSGLNDCGDLYSQAVDLLDV
;
A
#
# COMPACT_ATOMS: atom_id res chain seq x y z
N MET A 1 15.91 50.07 11.46
CA MET A 1 16.06 48.62 11.16
C MET A 1 14.75 48.16 10.55
N GLY A 2 14.68 48.07 9.22
CA GLY A 2 13.47 47.64 8.52
C GLY A 2 13.37 46.11 8.47
N PRO A 3 12.16 45.52 8.50
CA PRO A 3 12.01 44.08 8.41
C PRO A 3 12.59 43.56 7.08
N SER A 4 13.40 42.51 7.15
CA SER A 4 14.05 41.92 5.98
C SER A 4 12.99 41.37 5.01
N ARG A 5 12.89 41.95 3.81
CA ARG A 5 11.99 41.51 2.72
C ARG A 5 12.31 40.10 2.21
N ALA A 6 13.44 39.52 2.60
CA ALA A 6 13.84 38.16 2.24
C ALA A 6 13.03 37.07 2.98
N LEU A 7 12.57 37.35 4.21
CA LEU A 7 11.83 36.39 5.03
C LEU A 7 10.47 36.00 4.41
N PRO A 8 9.61 36.92 3.96
CA PRO A 8 8.36 36.55 3.29
C PRO A 8 8.59 35.84 1.95
N CYS A 9 9.65 36.17 1.20
CA CYS A 9 10.00 35.45 -0.03
C CYS A 9 10.43 33.99 0.22
N LEU A 10 11.22 33.74 1.27
CA LEU A 10 11.62 32.40 1.69
C LEU A 10 10.42 31.56 2.14
N VAL A 11 9.48 32.16 2.87
CA VAL A 11 8.23 31.50 3.28
C VAL A 11 7.37 31.14 2.06
N LEU A 12 7.23 32.06 1.10
CA LEU A 12 6.51 31.78 -0.16
C LEU A 12 7.16 30.63 -0.95
N LEU A 13 8.49 30.60 -1.08
CA LEU A 13 9.20 29.53 -1.80
C LEU A 13 9.03 28.16 -1.13
N PHE A 14 9.02 28.10 0.21
CA PHE A 14 8.71 26.89 0.96
C PHE A 14 7.27 26.42 0.74
N LEU A 15 6.30 27.33 0.76
CA LEU A 15 4.89 27.03 0.52
C LEU A 15 4.63 26.56 -0.92
N LEU A 16 5.28 27.16 -1.92
CA LEU A 16 5.18 26.74 -3.33
C LEU A 16 5.87 25.40 -3.59
N SER A 17 6.93 25.06 -2.85
CA SER A 17 7.57 23.74 -2.93
C SER A 17 6.70 22.65 -2.29
N SER A 18 5.88 23.03 -1.31
CA SER A 18 5.00 22.13 -0.57
C SER A 18 3.62 21.94 -1.21
N SER A 19 3.28 22.66 -2.29
CA SER A 19 1.93 22.69 -2.86
C SER A 19 1.68 21.68 -4.00
N ARG A 20 2.68 20.88 -4.37
CA ARG A 20 2.47 19.77 -5.31
C ARG A 20 2.15 18.52 -4.50
N ALA A 21 0.93 18.02 -4.62
CA ALA A 21 0.55 16.73 -4.07
C ALA A 21 1.59 15.68 -4.53
N SER A 22 2.02 14.83 -3.60
CA SER A 22 2.99 13.79 -3.95
C SER A 22 2.36 12.84 -4.99
N VAL A 23 3.19 12.17 -5.79
CA VAL A 23 2.72 11.14 -6.74
C VAL A 23 1.87 10.08 -6.02
N LEU A 24 2.20 9.79 -4.75
CA LEU A 24 1.43 8.93 -3.88
C LEU A 24 0.01 9.46 -3.60
N GLU A 25 -0.11 10.73 -3.19
CA GLU A 25 -1.43 11.35 -2.93
C GLU A 25 -2.31 11.34 -4.18
N ASP A 26 -1.76 11.70 -5.34
CA ASP A 26 -2.50 11.70 -6.61
C ASP A 26 -2.89 10.27 -7.02
N THR A 27 -2.01 9.30 -6.81
CA THR A 27 -2.29 7.88 -7.06
C THR A 27 -3.43 7.40 -6.17
N CYS A 28 -3.41 7.70 -4.87
CA CYS A 28 -4.47 7.29 -3.95
C CYS A 28 -5.79 7.99 -4.27
N LYS A 29 -5.81 9.30 -4.55
CA LYS A 29 -7.03 10.01 -4.98
C LYS A 29 -7.64 9.37 -6.23
N SER A 30 -6.82 9.11 -7.25
CA SER A 30 -7.26 8.47 -8.49
C SER A 30 -7.75 7.05 -8.26
N PHE A 31 -7.06 6.27 -7.44
CA PHE A 31 -7.43 4.88 -7.14
C PHE A 31 -8.79 4.82 -6.43
N THR A 32 -9.01 5.66 -5.42
CA THR A 32 -10.26 5.64 -4.65
C THR A 32 -11.44 6.24 -5.38
N ALA A 33 -11.21 7.10 -6.38
CA ALA A 33 -12.26 7.56 -7.27
C ALA A 33 -12.88 6.41 -8.08
N GLY A 34 -12.07 5.42 -8.48
CA GLY A 34 -12.55 4.20 -9.15
C GLY A 34 -12.94 3.05 -8.20
N ASN A 35 -12.56 3.14 -6.92
CA ASN A 35 -12.74 2.08 -5.93
C ASN A 35 -13.31 2.65 -4.62
N PRO A 36 -14.60 3.08 -4.60
CA PRO A 36 -15.16 3.78 -3.44
C PRO A 36 -15.23 2.92 -2.17
N GLY A 37 -15.17 1.59 -2.30
CA GLY A 37 -15.05 0.66 -1.16
C GLY A 37 -13.68 0.69 -0.47
N ILE A 38 -12.66 1.28 -1.09
CA ILE A 38 -11.34 1.47 -0.52
C ILE A 38 -11.15 2.96 -0.24
N GLY A 39 -11.06 3.33 1.04
CA GLY A 39 -10.89 4.72 1.45
C GLY A 39 -9.50 5.27 1.13
N TYR A 40 -9.43 6.59 0.90
CA TYR A 40 -8.18 7.30 0.62
C TYR A 40 -7.15 7.06 1.74
N ASP A 41 -7.59 7.15 2.99
CA ASP A 41 -6.73 6.93 4.15
C ASP A 41 -6.18 5.51 4.23
N TYR A 42 -6.95 4.52 3.78
CA TYR A 42 -6.46 3.15 3.68
C TYR A 42 -5.36 3.03 2.62
N CYS A 43 -5.54 3.64 1.45
CA CYS A 43 -4.52 3.66 0.40
C CYS A 43 -3.21 4.31 0.90
N ILE A 44 -3.30 5.46 1.57
CA ILE A 44 -2.13 6.12 2.15
C ILE A 44 -1.45 5.23 3.19
N LYS A 45 -2.23 4.66 4.12
CA LYS A 45 -1.71 3.78 5.16
C LYS A 45 -1.06 2.52 4.60
N PHE A 46 -1.61 1.95 3.53
CA PHE A 46 -1.01 0.82 2.83
C PHE A 46 0.40 1.17 2.34
N PHE A 47 0.56 2.30 1.65
CA PHE A 47 1.87 2.71 1.14
C PHE A 47 2.85 3.15 2.24
N GLN A 48 2.38 3.65 3.38
CA GLN A 48 3.23 3.98 4.53
C GLN A 48 3.97 2.77 5.13
N ALA A 49 3.57 1.54 4.80
CA ALA A 49 4.32 0.34 5.15
C ALA A 49 5.70 0.26 4.45
N SER A 50 5.94 1.10 3.43
CA SER A 50 7.25 1.26 2.79
C SER A 50 7.71 2.73 2.85
N LYS A 51 8.91 2.95 3.39
CA LYS A 51 9.55 4.27 3.42
C LYS A 51 9.81 4.84 2.02
N ASP A 52 9.93 3.97 1.01
CA ASP A 52 10.27 4.36 -0.36
C ASP A 52 9.06 4.95 -1.10
N SER A 53 7.85 4.79 -0.55
CA SER A 53 6.60 5.29 -1.16
C SER A 53 6.54 6.81 -1.27
N ALA A 54 7.24 7.54 -0.39
CA ALA A 54 7.21 9.00 -0.36
C ALA A 54 7.87 9.66 -1.59
N THR A 55 8.83 8.97 -2.21
CA THR A 55 9.61 9.49 -3.35
C THR A 55 9.43 8.68 -4.63
N ALA A 56 8.62 7.62 -4.58
CA ALA A 56 8.38 6.75 -5.73
C ALA A 56 7.56 7.45 -6.83
N ASP A 57 7.92 7.18 -8.08
CA ASP A 57 7.05 7.48 -9.22
C ASP A 57 5.91 6.44 -9.33
N LYS A 58 5.03 6.57 -10.32
CA LYS A 58 3.89 5.66 -10.49
C LYS A 58 4.31 4.19 -10.65
N ARG A 59 5.42 3.93 -11.34
CA ARG A 59 5.93 2.57 -11.54
C ARG A 59 6.55 2.04 -10.25
N GLY A 60 7.28 2.87 -9.52
CA GLY A 60 7.81 2.57 -8.20
C GLY A 60 6.70 2.24 -7.20
N LEU A 61 5.60 3.00 -7.20
CA LEU A 61 4.42 2.71 -6.40
C LEU A 61 3.77 1.38 -6.79
N ALA A 62 3.68 1.04 -8.08
CA ALA A 62 3.19 -0.27 -8.49
C ALA A 62 4.07 -1.42 -7.97
N VAL A 63 5.40 -1.29 -8.08
CA VAL A 63 6.35 -2.29 -7.53
C VAL A 63 6.22 -2.41 -6.01
N ILE A 64 6.11 -1.29 -5.30
CA ILE A 64 5.91 -1.28 -3.84
C ILE A 64 4.59 -1.96 -3.49
N ALA A 65 3.51 -1.66 -4.20
CA ALA A 65 2.20 -2.25 -3.97
C ALA A 65 2.22 -3.77 -4.18
N SER A 66 2.86 -4.25 -5.24
CA SER A 66 3.03 -5.68 -5.48
C SER A 66 3.83 -6.36 -4.37
N LYS A 67 4.94 -5.76 -3.92
CA LYS A 67 5.75 -6.30 -2.82
C LYS A 67 4.99 -6.36 -1.49
N LEU A 68 4.27 -5.30 -1.13
CA LEU A 68 3.47 -5.26 0.08
C LEU A 68 2.34 -6.28 0.04
N THR A 69 1.64 -6.38 -1.09
CA THR A 69 0.56 -7.36 -1.31
C THR A 69 1.12 -8.79 -1.26
N GLY A 70 2.25 -9.05 -1.91
CA GLY A 70 2.91 -10.36 -1.90
C GLY A 70 3.36 -10.77 -0.49
N ALA A 71 3.89 -9.84 0.30
CA ALA A 71 4.24 -10.10 1.70
C ALA A 71 3.00 -10.43 2.55
N ALA A 72 1.90 -9.69 2.36
CA ALA A 72 0.63 -9.97 3.02
C ALA A 72 0.07 -11.35 2.61
N ALA A 73 0.12 -11.70 1.32
CA ALA A 73 -0.30 -13.00 0.81
C ALA A 73 0.52 -14.15 1.41
N LYS A 74 1.87 -14.00 1.48
CA LYS A 74 2.76 -14.96 2.16
C LYS A 74 2.39 -15.13 3.64
N SER A 75 2.08 -14.04 4.33
CA SER A 75 1.66 -14.07 5.75
C SER A 75 0.33 -14.79 5.94
N ILE A 76 -0.67 -14.47 5.11
CA ILE A 76 -1.99 -15.11 5.16
C ILE A 76 -1.88 -16.59 4.82
N GLY A 77 -1.08 -16.98 3.82
CA GLY A 77 -0.82 -18.38 3.50
C GLY A 77 -0.25 -19.16 4.70
N LYS A 78 0.72 -18.58 5.43
CA LYS A 78 1.23 -19.19 6.68
C LYS A 78 0.15 -19.33 7.74
N HIS A 79 -0.70 -18.31 7.91
CA HIS A 79 -1.81 -18.36 8.87
C HIS A 79 -2.83 -19.44 8.51
N ILE A 80 -3.18 -19.59 7.23
CA ILE A 80 -4.05 -20.65 6.73
C ILE A 80 -3.46 -22.03 7.06
N GLN A 81 -2.16 -22.25 6.84
CA GLN A 81 -1.53 -23.52 7.17
C GLN A 81 -1.57 -23.82 8.68
N ALA A 82 -1.41 -22.80 9.53
CA ALA A 82 -1.56 -22.95 10.98
C ALA A 82 -2.99 -23.33 11.37
N LEU A 83 -4.01 -22.66 10.80
CA LEU A 83 -5.41 -22.99 11.04
C LEU A 83 -5.73 -24.44 10.62
N LYS A 84 -5.26 -24.85 9.43
CA LYS A 84 -5.44 -26.20 8.90
C LYS A 84 -4.86 -27.28 9.79
N ALA A 85 -3.69 -27.02 10.41
CA ALA A 85 -3.03 -27.98 11.28
C ALA A 85 -3.88 -28.35 12.51
N SER A 86 -4.73 -27.44 12.99
CA SER A 86 -5.63 -27.66 14.12
C SER A 86 -7.07 -28.06 13.74
N GLU A 87 -7.46 -27.91 12.47
CA GLU A 87 -8.85 -28.07 12.04
C GLU A 87 -9.28 -29.53 11.86
N LYS A 88 -10.33 -29.93 12.57
CA LYS A 88 -10.87 -31.30 12.58
C LYS A 88 -12.07 -31.46 11.64
N ASP A 89 -12.83 -30.40 11.41
CA ASP A 89 -13.94 -30.41 10.48
C ASP A 89 -13.43 -30.51 9.03
N LYS A 90 -13.96 -31.48 8.28
CA LYS A 90 -13.51 -31.75 6.90
C LYS A 90 -13.93 -30.65 5.93
N HIS A 91 -15.11 -30.05 6.15
CA HIS A 91 -15.63 -29.01 5.27
C HIS A 91 -14.84 -27.72 5.46
N ILE A 92 -14.58 -27.31 6.72
CA ILE A 92 -13.73 -26.15 7.01
C ILE A 92 -12.31 -26.37 6.47
N ARG A 93 -11.74 -27.57 6.64
CA ARG A 93 -10.40 -27.88 6.11
C ARG A 93 -10.34 -27.80 4.58
N SER A 94 -11.40 -28.20 3.88
CA SER A 94 -11.50 -28.04 2.43
C SER A 94 -11.50 -26.56 2.03
N GLY A 95 -12.30 -25.73 2.68
CA GLY A 95 -12.30 -24.29 2.42
C GLY A 95 -10.94 -23.64 2.71
N LEU A 96 -10.23 -24.10 3.75
CA LEU A 96 -8.87 -23.64 4.02
C LEU A 96 -7.85 -24.13 2.97
N ASN A 97 -8.05 -25.29 2.34
CA ASN A 97 -7.23 -25.70 1.20
C ASN A 97 -7.42 -24.75 0.02
N ASP A 98 -8.66 -24.49 -0.37
CA ASP A 98 -8.98 -23.61 -1.50
C ASP A 98 -8.40 -22.20 -1.27
N CYS A 99 -8.56 -21.66 -0.06
CA CYS A 99 -7.93 -20.41 0.34
C CYS A 99 -6.39 -20.48 0.24
N GLY A 100 -5.79 -21.58 0.70
CA GLY A 100 -4.34 -21.80 0.63
C GLY A 100 -3.82 -21.77 -0.81
N ASP A 101 -4.51 -22.42 -1.72
CA ASP A 101 -4.14 -22.48 -3.15
C ASP A 101 -4.28 -21.10 -3.81
N LEU A 102 -5.34 -20.35 -3.49
CA LEU A 102 -5.52 -18.98 -3.98
C LEU A 102 -4.39 -18.05 -3.50
N TYR A 103 -4.03 -18.12 -2.22
CA TYR A 103 -2.95 -17.28 -1.69
C TYR A 103 -1.56 -17.73 -2.17
N SER A 104 -1.34 -19.02 -2.46
CA SER A 104 -0.11 -19.48 -3.11
C SER A 104 0.02 -18.90 -4.52
N GLN A 105 -1.05 -18.98 -5.32
CA GLN A 105 -1.06 -18.38 -6.67
C GLN A 105 -0.88 -16.87 -6.63
N ALA A 106 -1.48 -16.19 -5.65
CA ALA A 106 -1.28 -14.75 -5.45
C ALA A 106 0.19 -14.42 -5.15
N VAL A 107 0.89 -15.26 -4.38
CA VAL A 107 2.32 -15.10 -4.12
C VAL A 107 3.14 -15.24 -5.40
N ASP A 108 2.87 -16.27 -6.20
CA ASP A 108 3.59 -16.51 -7.45
C ASP A 108 3.36 -15.38 -8.47
N LEU A 109 2.15 -14.84 -8.55
CA LEU A 109 1.80 -13.72 -9.42
C LEU A 109 2.49 -12.41 -9.01
N LEU A 110 2.73 -12.23 -7.71
CA LEU A 110 3.24 -10.98 -7.13
C LEU A 110 4.75 -11.02 -6.86
N ASP A 111 5.45 -12.07 -7.27
CA ASP A 111 6.90 -12.18 -7.15
C ASP A 111 7.58 -11.29 -8.22
N VAL A 112 7.79 -10.02 -7.88
CA VAL A 112 8.36 -8.95 -8.73
C VAL A 112 9.68 -8.37 -8.22
#